data_AF-A0AAD9X2V6-F1
#
_entry.id   AF-A0AAD9X2V6-F1
#
_cell.length_a   1.000
_cell.length_b   1.000
_cell.length_c   1.000
_cell.angle_alpha   90.00
_cell.angle_beta   90.00
_cell.angle_gamma   90.00
#
_symmetry.space_group_name_H-M   'P 1'
#
loop_
_entity.id
_entity.type
_entity.pdbx_description
1 polymer ?
#
loop_
_entity_poly.entity_id
_entity_poly.type
_entity_poly.pdbx_seq_one_letter_code
_entity_poly.pdbx_strand_id
1 'polypeptide(L)'
;MSGVPPFNVTQKSLLKFLKLGDTVKFNVPALYVFGDSTVDSGNNNFLISLAKANYTQYGVDFGDGKPTGRYTNGRTEADFIVTTMVLELQLFVNTRFHNMHKWLQKSSAKA
;
A
#
# COMPACT_ATOMS: atom_id res chain seq x y z
N MET A 1 24.75 -9.13 3.46
CA MET A 1 23.40 -8.63 3.14
C MET A 1 22.52 -8.86 4.37
N SER A 2 22.66 -8.04 5.42
CA SER A 2 21.78 -8.12 6.58
C SER A 2 20.48 -7.42 6.22
N GLY A 3 19.45 -8.21 5.90
CA GLY A 3 18.13 -7.71 5.57
C GLY A 3 17.68 -6.72 6.65
N VAL A 4 17.23 -5.54 6.21
CA VAL A 4 16.55 -4.61 7.09
C VAL A 4 15.47 -5.40 7.84
N PRO A 5 15.53 -5.47 9.19
CA PRO A 5 14.56 -6.24 9.93
C PRO A 5 13.17 -5.71 9.58
N PRO A 6 12.20 -6.58 9.25
CA PRO A 6 10.88 -6.12 8.88
C PRO A 6 10.34 -5.25 10.01
N PHE A 7 10.00 -3.99 9.70
CA PHE A 7 9.26 -3.13 10.61
C PHE A 7 7.87 -3.76 10.80
N ASN A 8 7.76 -4.66 11.79
CA ASN A 8 6.57 -5.45 12.04
C ASN A 8 5.59 -4.69 12.94
N VAL A 9 5.01 -3.62 12.37
CA VAL A 9 3.97 -2.84 13.05
C VAL A 9 2.64 -3.58 12.89
N THR A 10 2.22 -4.29 13.94
CA THR A 10 0.92 -4.96 13.98
C THR A 10 -0.15 -4.01 14.54
N GLN A 11 -1.43 -4.27 14.25
CA GLN A 11 -2.56 -3.56 14.88
C GLN A 11 -2.44 -3.53 16.41
N LYS A 12 -2.05 -4.66 17.03
CA LYS A 12 -1.85 -4.76 18.47
C LYS A 12 -0.73 -3.84 18.97
N SER A 13 0.40 -3.81 18.26
CA SER A 13 1.53 -2.93 18.59
C SER A 13 1.13 -1.44 18.49
N LEU A 14 0.35 -1.08 17.48
CA LEU A 14 -0.16 0.27 17.28
C LEU A 14 -1.12 0.69 18.39
N LEU A 15 -2.12 -0.15 18.70
CA LEU A 15 -3.10 0.14 19.76
C LEU A 15 -2.43 0.33 21.12
N LYS A 16 -1.44 -0.52 21.44
CA LYS A 16 -0.63 -0.37 22.64
C LYS A 16 0.15 0.96 22.67
N PHE A 17 0.76 1.35 21.55
CA PHE A 17 1.49 2.62 21.45
C PHE A 17 0.56 3.83 21.67
N LEU A 18 -0.64 3.79 21.10
CA LEU A 18 -1.65 4.83 21.24
C LEU A 18 -2.36 4.83 22.61
N LYS A 19 -2.02 3.89 23.51
CA LYS A 19 -2.69 3.68 24.79
C LYS A 19 -4.20 3.45 24.66
N LEU A 20 -4.61 2.87 23.54
CA LEU A 20 -5.97 2.40 23.32
C LEU A 20 -6.08 1.00 23.92
N GLY A 21 -7.11 0.74 24.73
CA GLY A 21 -7.31 -0.58 25.35
C GLY A 21 -7.50 -1.69 24.32
N ASP A 22 -7.24 -2.94 24.73
CA ASP A 22 -7.32 -4.14 23.87
C ASP A 22 -8.71 -4.43 23.29
N THR A 23 -9.73 -3.68 23.71
CA THR A 23 -11.11 -3.77 23.25
C THR A 23 -11.34 -3.10 21.90
N VAL A 24 -10.48 -2.15 21.50
CA VAL A 24 -10.59 -1.46 20.21
C VAL A 24 -10.09 -2.36 19.09
N LYS A 25 -10.94 -2.69 18.13
CA LYS A 25 -10.57 -3.41 16.91
C LYS A 25 -10.89 -2.56 15.69
N PHE A 26 -9.89 -2.31 14.85
CA PHE A 26 -10.14 -1.87 13.49
C PHE A 26 -10.60 -3.07 12.67
N ASN A 27 -11.79 -2.95 12.07
CA ASN A 27 -12.34 -3.94 11.15
C ASN A 27 -12.65 -3.24 9.84
N VAL A 28 -11.59 -2.78 9.17
CA VAL A 28 -11.71 -2.14 7.86
C VAL A 28 -11.63 -3.24 6.80
N PRO A 29 -12.72 -3.53 6.07
CA PRO A 29 -12.73 -4.63 5.11
C PRO A 29 -11.86 -4.35 3.89
N ALA A 30 -11.73 -3.08 3.47
CA ALA A 30 -10.92 -2.68 2.34
C ALA A 30 -10.40 -1.24 2.50
N LEU A 31 -9.22 -0.98 1.93
CA LEU A 31 -8.66 0.36 1.75
C LEU A 31 -8.55 0.68 0.26
N TYR A 32 -9.10 1.83 -0.13
CA TYR A 32 -8.99 2.38 -1.47
C TYR A 32 -8.06 3.59 -1.47
N VAL A 33 -6.97 3.50 -2.22
CA VAL A 33 -5.84 4.45 -2.14
C VAL A 33 -5.75 5.25 -3.42
N PHE A 34 -5.95 6.56 -3.33
CA PHE A 34 -5.79 7.52 -4.42
C PHE A 34 -4.63 8.46 -4.10
N GLY A 35 -3.80 8.77 -5.09
CA GLY A 35 -2.67 9.68 -4.88
C GLY A 35 -1.66 9.67 -6.02
N ASP A 36 -0.42 9.93 -5.66
CA ASP A 36 0.74 10.02 -6.56
C ASP A 36 1.78 8.92 -6.26
N SER A 37 3.04 9.18 -6.61
CA SER A 37 4.18 8.28 -6.38
C SER A 37 4.34 7.80 -4.93
N THR A 38 3.93 8.61 -3.94
CA THR A 38 4.08 8.32 -2.50
C THR A 38 3.30 7.08 -2.05
N VAL A 39 2.20 6.78 -2.74
CA VAL A 39 1.33 5.64 -2.47
C VAL A 39 1.26 4.64 -3.63
N ASP A 40 2.04 4.87 -4.69
CA ASP A 40 2.07 3.98 -5.84
C ASP A 40 2.78 2.67 -5.51
N SER A 41 2.07 1.57 -5.76
CA SER A 41 2.54 0.20 -5.57
C SER A 41 3.00 -0.48 -6.86
N GLY A 42 3.20 0.30 -7.93
CA GLY A 42 3.68 -0.16 -9.23
C GLY A 42 2.67 -0.01 -10.37
N ASN A 43 1.58 0.72 -10.16
CA ASN A 43 0.56 0.92 -11.19
C ASN A 43 1.11 1.75 -12.36
N ASN A 44 2.04 2.69 -12.10
CA ASN A 44 2.60 3.51 -13.17
C ASN A 44 3.43 2.71 -14.18
N ASN A 45 3.84 1.48 -13.85
CA ASN A 45 4.51 0.59 -14.81
C ASN A 45 3.63 0.26 -16.02
N PHE A 46 2.31 0.27 -15.85
CA PHE A 46 1.32 -0.02 -16.90
C PHE A 46 0.95 1.21 -17.74
N LEU A 47 1.49 2.39 -17.43
CA LEU A 47 1.26 3.62 -18.18
C LEU A 47 2.42 3.92 -19.14
N ILE A 48 2.10 4.63 -20.22
CA ILE A 48 3.12 5.21 -21.13
C ILE A 48 3.62 6.49 -20.47
N SER A 49 4.65 6.36 -19.64
CA SER A 49 5.26 7.44 -18.87
C SER A 49 6.75 7.20 -18.70
N LEU A 50 7.51 8.28 -18.57
CA LEU A 50 8.93 8.24 -18.18
C LEU A 50 9.11 8.07 -16.67
N ALA A 51 8.12 8.47 -15.88
CA ALA A 51 8.15 8.27 -14.44
C ALA A 51 7.82 6.80 -14.15
N LYS A 52 8.84 5.94 -13.99
CA LYS A 52 8.67 4.54 -13.56
C LYS A 52 9.63 4.23 -12.42
N ALA A 53 9.24 3.34 -11.52
CA ALA A 53 10.07 2.88 -10.41
C ALA A 53 10.38 1.37 -10.50
N ASN A 54 10.53 0.87 -11.73
CA ASN A 54 10.83 -0.53 -12.04
C ASN A 54 12.30 -0.78 -12.36
N TYR A 55 13.20 0.08 -11.87
CA TYR A 55 14.64 -0.07 -12.04
C TYR A 55 15.38 -0.11 -10.69
N THR A 56 16.64 -0.55 -10.75
CA THR A 56 17.53 -0.74 -9.60
C THR A 56 17.62 0.53 -8.76
N GLN A 57 17.59 0.38 -7.43
CA GLN A 57 17.43 1.38 -6.35
C GLN A 57 16.06 1.27 -5.68
N TYR A 58 14.98 1.09 -6.44
CA TYR A 58 13.65 0.90 -5.85
C TYR A 58 13.46 -0.55 -5.40
N GLY A 59 12.82 -0.74 -4.24
CA GLY A 59 12.51 -2.06 -3.69
C GLY A 59 13.68 -2.85 -3.09
N VAL A 60 14.88 -2.26 -2.93
CA VAL A 60 16.07 -2.95 -2.39
C VAL A 60 15.83 -3.52 -0.98
N ASP A 61 15.03 -2.84 -0.15
CA ASP A 61 14.67 -3.28 1.20
C ASP A 61 13.34 -4.05 1.23
N PHE A 62 12.74 -4.34 0.07
CA PHE A 62 11.43 -4.98 -0.03
C PHE A 62 11.56 -6.44 -0.49
N GLY A 63 11.22 -7.38 0.39
CA GLY A 63 11.08 -8.80 0.05
C GLY A 63 12.36 -9.41 -0.52
N ASP A 64 12.39 -9.63 -1.84
CA ASP A 64 13.51 -10.20 -2.59
C ASP A 64 14.51 -9.17 -3.11
N GLY A 65 14.35 -7.89 -2.74
CA GLY A 65 15.25 -6.80 -3.12
C GLY A 65 15.14 -6.39 -4.58
N LYS A 66 14.07 -6.80 -5.29
CA LYS A 66 13.84 -6.45 -6.70
C LYS A 66 13.04 -5.16 -6.84
N PRO A 67 13.18 -4.44 -7.97
CA PRO A 67 12.32 -3.31 -8.30
C PRO A 67 10.85 -3.69 -8.26
N THR A 68 10.11 -3.03 -7.38
CA THR A 68 8.69 -3.32 -7.13
C THR A 68 7.74 -2.43 -7.91
N GLY A 69 8.23 -1.34 -8.52
CA GLY A 69 7.39 -0.26 -9.03
C GLY A 69 6.95 0.76 -7.99
N ARG A 70 7.32 0.58 -6.72
CA ARG A 70 7.14 1.59 -5.66
C ARG A 70 8.25 2.63 -5.74
N TYR A 71 7.93 3.91 -5.55
CA TYR A 71 8.90 5.01 -5.50
C TYR A 71 9.64 5.09 -4.15
N THR A 72 10.04 3.93 -3.61
CA THR A 72 10.74 3.78 -2.33
C THR A 72 11.58 2.50 -2.37
N ASN A 73 12.53 2.37 -1.44
CA ASN A 73 13.29 1.14 -1.24
C ASN A 73 12.44 0.03 -0.59
N GLY A 74 11.29 0.38 0.00
CA GLY A 74 10.51 -0.52 0.85
C GLY A 74 8.99 -0.38 0.68
N ARG A 75 8.29 -0.44 1.81
CA ARG A 75 6.84 -0.25 1.92
C ARG A 75 6.47 1.23 1.75
N THR A 76 5.35 1.50 1.10
CA THR A 76 4.70 2.81 1.03
C THR A 76 3.89 3.09 2.30
N GLU A 77 3.44 4.33 2.50
CA GLU A 77 2.56 4.69 3.60
C GLU A 77 1.26 3.86 3.62
N ALA A 78 0.71 3.59 2.44
CA ALA A 78 -0.49 2.75 2.28
C ALA A 78 -0.26 1.30 2.75
N ASP A 79 0.92 0.74 2.51
CA ASP A 79 1.26 -0.61 2.98
C ASP A 79 1.25 -0.69 4.52
N PHE A 80 1.68 0.38 5.22
CA PHE A 80 1.67 0.44 6.69
C PHE A 80 0.26 0.60 7.28
N ILE A 81 -0.59 1.42 6.65
CA ILE A 81 -1.99 1.60 7.07
C ILE A 81 -2.74 0.27 6.95
N VAL A 82 -2.57 -0.44 5.84
CA VAL A 82 -3.19 -1.77 5.66
C VAL A 82 -2.76 -2.75 6.72
N THR A 83 -1.45 -2.86 6.96
CA THR A 83 -0.89 -3.81 7.94
C THR A 83 -1.44 -3.58 9.35
N THR A 84 -1.87 -2.36 9.66
CA THR A 84 -2.30 -1.98 11.01
C THR A 84 -3.82 -1.87 11.19
N MET A 85 -4.59 -1.72 10.11
CA MET A 85 -6.01 -1.36 10.22
C MET A 85 -6.96 -2.21 9.36
N VAL A 86 -6.46 -2.98 8.39
CA VAL A 86 -7.28 -3.53 7.29
C VAL A 86 -7.09 -5.05 7.14
N LEU A 87 -8.16 -5.76 6.77
CA LEU A 87 -8.13 -7.21 6.50
C LEU A 87 -7.60 -7.54 5.10
N GLU A 88 -7.98 -6.75 4.09
CA GLU A 88 -7.52 -6.89 2.71
C GLU A 88 -7.20 -5.54 2.04
N LEU A 89 -6.17 -5.51 1.20
CA LEU A 89 -5.78 -4.30 0.45
C LEU A 89 -6.23 -4.39 -1.01
N GLN A 90 -7.02 -3.41 -1.45
CA GLN A 90 -7.33 -3.20 -2.87
C GLN A 90 -6.68 -1.89 -3.35
N LEU A 91 -5.50 -2.01 -3.93
CA LEU A 91 -4.75 -0.86 -4.46
C LEU A 91 -5.37 -0.34 -5.76
N PHE A 92 -5.59 0.98 -5.84
CA PHE A 92 -6.05 1.66 -7.05
C PHE A 92 -5.34 3.01 -7.25
N VAL A 93 -4.09 2.98 -7.69
CA VAL A 93 -3.44 4.19 -8.21
C VAL A 93 -3.86 4.35 -9.66
N ASN A 94 -4.86 5.18 -9.92
CA ASN A 94 -5.21 5.61 -11.27
C ASN A 94 -5.01 7.12 -11.36
N THR A 95 -3.99 7.52 -12.09
CA THR A 95 -3.71 8.93 -12.41
C THR A 95 -4.76 9.54 -13.35
N ARG A 96 -5.78 8.79 -13.79
CA ARG A 96 -6.89 9.31 -14.60
C ARG A 96 -8.25 9.08 -13.94
N PHE A 97 -8.74 10.14 -13.31
CA PHE A 97 -10.08 10.30 -12.70
C PHE A 97 -11.28 9.86 -13.56
N HIS A 98 -11.10 9.60 -14.86
CA HIS A 98 -12.18 9.45 -15.83
C HIS A 98 -13.05 8.17 -15.71
N ASN A 99 -12.69 7.20 -14.86
CA ASN A 99 -13.44 5.93 -14.75
C ASN A 99 -13.78 5.50 -13.31
N MET A 100 -13.67 6.41 -12.33
CA MET A 100 -13.89 6.10 -10.92
C MET A 100 -15.29 5.53 -10.63
N HIS A 101 -16.33 6.08 -11.27
CA HIS A 101 -17.71 5.64 -11.07
C HIS A 101 -17.97 4.19 -11.52
N LYS A 102 -17.44 3.79 -12.69
CA LYS A 102 -17.58 2.41 -13.20
C LYS A 102 -16.90 1.39 -12.31
N TRP A 103 -15.83 1.80 -11.61
CA TRP A 103 -15.07 0.93 -10.75
C TRP A 103 -15.68 0.80 -9.35
N LEU A 104 -16.19 1.89 -8.75
CA LEU A 104 -16.91 1.84 -7.47
C LEU A 104 -18.09 0.85 -7.53
N GLN A 105 -18.79 0.81 -8.66
CA GLN A 105 -19.86 -0.17 -8.90
C GLN A 105 -19.34 -1.62 -8.95
N LYS A 106 -18.13 -1.84 -9.47
CA LYS A 106 -17.54 -3.18 -9.59
C LYS A 106 -16.91 -3.68 -8.28
N SER A 107 -16.37 -2.77 -7.45
CA SER A 107 -15.80 -3.11 -6.14
C SER A 107 -16.89 -3.35 -5.11
N SER A 108 -17.97 -2.57 -5.11
CA SER A 108 -19.15 -2.79 -4.27
C SER A 108 -19.85 -4.13 -4.54
N ALA A 109 -19.70 -4.70 -5.74
CA ALA A 109 -20.26 -6.01 -6.10
C ALA A 109 -19.40 -7.20 -5.65
N LYS A 110 -18.20 -6.95 -5.09
CA LYS A 110 -17.27 -7.98 -4.62
C LYS A 110 -17.09 -8.01 -3.09
N ALA A 111 -17.63 -7.01 -2.39
CA ALA A 111 -17.58 -6.91 -0.93
C ALA A 111 -18.80 -7.58 -0.29
#